data_AF-A0A2W4JWT5-F1
#
_entry.id   AF-A0A2W4JWT5-F1
#
_cell.length_a   1.000
_cell.length_b   1.000
_cell.length_c   1.000
_cell.angle_alpha   90.00
_cell.angle_beta   90.00
_cell.angle_gamma   90.00
#
_symmetry.space_group_name_H-M   'P 1'
#
loop_
_entity.id
_entity.type
_entity.pdbx_description
1 polymer ?
#
loop_
_entity_poly.entity_id
_entity_poly.type
_entity_poly.pdbx_seq_one_letter_code
_entity_poly.pdbx_strand_id
1 'polypeptide(L)'
;MNQVYLWCVALLTTVIAASTLYRLWTERYRLAKEDLNDEDRAFAWRLVVFVIFPLFVFLDLRATTVTTEFLGGFIKSFTYGFIWYEAIPAGLTSERFVIPSLFAGEIIQCILALLLLPALLFRPHPFLSTVIGYTAAFVLGLNLIAEPILALVGFGGTKWSVAMSMAPIAARMPLVTVHVVLGAIYVWMMRTARVRLWFSELTRPAASDELRRAISTWHASPENARLAFRVGLLYDRAGLRRQAKRLLGRLKSEYRHPLYANFLEGILTYRRREYKKSRQAFLLTSNYPNVDGELKGTLLAAAACAAFADGELVDAINLSERALEFDEQCLVARMVKVDVYLRQGNKEKAGEEILLAMRMGLTLDLENKVPLDTDKAFECLLTAEKETAQERALAGSSRRN
;
A
#
# COMPACT_ATOMS: atom_id res chain seq x y z
N MET A 1 -10.34 -4.19 -31.73
CA MET A 1 -9.01 -4.20 -31.07
C MET A 1 -8.12 -5.23 -31.75
N ASN A 2 -6.82 -4.99 -31.83
CA ASN A 2 -5.88 -5.92 -32.47
C ASN A 2 -5.71 -7.17 -31.59
N GLN A 3 -6.17 -8.35 -32.04
CA GLN A 3 -6.22 -9.57 -31.23
C GLN A 3 -4.86 -9.97 -30.66
N VAL A 4 -3.77 -9.65 -31.36
CA VAL A 4 -2.39 -9.94 -30.94
C VAL A 4 -2.06 -9.31 -29.58
N TYR A 5 -2.43 -8.05 -29.36
CA TYR A 5 -2.15 -7.35 -28.09
C TYR A 5 -2.82 -8.06 -26.90
N LEU A 6 -4.06 -8.49 -27.09
CA LEU A 6 -4.84 -9.16 -26.06
C LEU A 6 -4.27 -10.54 -25.69
N TRP A 7 -3.74 -11.28 -26.67
CA TRP A 7 -3.03 -12.53 -26.43
C TRP A 7 -1.67 -12.32 -25.75
N CYS A 8 -0.94 -11.26 -26.09
CA CYS A 8 0.29 -10.89 -25.37
C CYS A 8 0.01 -10.57 -23.89
N VAL A 9 -1.07 -9.84 -23.60
CA VAL A 9 -1.51 -9.58 -22.22
C VAL A 9 -1.85 -10.89 -21.52
N ALA A 10 -2.63 -11.78 -22.14
CA ALA A 10 -2.99 -13.08 -21.56
C ALA A 10 -1.76 -13.93 -21.23
N LEU A 11 -0.78 -14.01 -22.15
CA LEU A 11 0.48 -14.73 -21.92
C LEU A 11 1.26 -14.13 -20.75
N LEU A 12 1.44 -12.80 -20.73
CA LEU A 12 2.16 -12.11 -19.65
C LEU A 12 1.48 -12.33 -18.30
N THR A 13 0.16 -12.21 -18.24
CA THR A 13 -0.59 -12.44 -16.99
C THR A 13 -0.51 -13.88 -16.50
N THR A 14 -0.50 -14.86 -17.41
CA THR A 14 -0.29 -16.27 -17.09
C THR A 14 1.11 -16.51 -16.50
N VAL A 15 2.15 -15.90 -17.08
CA VAL A 15 3.53 -15.98 -16.55
C VAL A 15 3.62 -15.36 -15.15
N ILE A 16 2.99 -14.20 -14.95
CA ILE A 16 2.95 -13.55 -13.62
C ILE A 16 2.18 -14.41 -12.62
N ALA A 17 1.07 -15.03 -13.02
CA ALA A 17 0.30 -15.95 -12.18
C ALA A 17 1.13 -17.18 -11.76
N ALA A 18 1.80 -17.82 -12.70
CA ALA A 18 2.68 -18.96 -12.44
C ALA A 18 3.83 -18.59 -11.50
N SER A 19 4.48 -17.43 -11.73
CA SER A 19 5.51 -16.89 -10.83
C SER A 19 4.96 -16.61 -9.43
N THR A 20 3.74 -16.08 -9.34
CA THR A 20 3.08 -15.79 -8.06
C THR A 20 2.75 -17.06 -7.29
N LEU A 21 2.26 -18.11 -7.96
CA LEU A 21 2.02 -19.42 -7.38
C LEU A 21 3.31 -20.10 -6.92
N TYR A 22 4.37 -20.02 -7.72
CA TYR A 22 5.69 -20.52 -7.33
C TYR A 22 6.20 -19.81 -6.07
N ARG A 23 6.10 -18.49 -6.01
CA ARG A 23 6.47 -17.70 -4.82
C ARG A 23 5.59 -18.01 -3.62
N LEU A 24 4.30 -18.27 -3.80
CA LEU A 24 3.41 -18.68 -2.71
C LEU A 24 3.88 -20.00 -2.08
N TRP A 25 4.38 -20.91 -2.90
CA TRP A 25 4.94 -22.18 -2.46
C TRP A 25 6.29 -22.03 -1.76
N THR A 26 7.23 -21.29 -2.35
CA THR A 26 8.59 -21.12 -1.81
C THR A 26 8.64 -20.18 -0.60
N GLU A 27 7.83 -19.13 -0.59
CA GLU A 27 7.76 -18.13 0.48
C GLU A 27 6.57 -18.38 1.43
N ARG A 28 6.15 -19.64 1.60
CA ARG A 28 5.02 -20.03 2.46
C ARG A 28 5.14 -19.56 3.91
N TYR A 29 6.36 -19.25 4.38
CA TYR A 29 6.59 -18.67 5.71
C TYR A 29 5.84 -17.34 5.90
N ARG A 30 5.56 -16.59 4.83
CA ARG A 30 4.73 -15.37 4.88
C ARG A 30 3.30 -15.65 5.37
N LEU A 31 2.81 -16.87 5.14
CA LEU A 31 1.47 -17.31 5.60
C LEU A 31 1.41 -17.55 7.11
N ALA A 32 2.55 -17.55 7.80
CA ALA A 32 2.65 -17.73 9.24
C ALA A 32 3.00 -16.43 9.99
N LYS A 33 3.19 -15.30 9.27
CA LYS A 33 3.50 -14.00 9.90
C LYS A 33 2.27 -13.39 10.56
N GLU A 34 2.40 -13.04 11.84
CA GLU A 34 1.36 -12.36 12.63
C GLU A 34 1.21 -10.86 12.29
N ASP A 35 2.26 -10.22 11.79
CA ASP A 35 2.22 -8.85 11.30
C ASP A 35 2.76 -8.79 9.87
N LEU A 36 1.93 -8.26 8.96
CA LEU A 36 2.29 -8.16 7.55
C LEU A 36 2.98 -6.83 7.24
N ASN A 37 4.18 -6.90 6.68
CA ASN A 37 4.88 -5.72 6.18
C ASN A 37 4.29 -5.24 4.83
N ASP A 38 4.87 -4.19 4.24
CA ASP A 38 4.36 -3.65 2.97
C ASP A 38 4.60 -4.60 1.78
N GLU A 39 5.66 -5.43 1.82
CA GLU A 39 5.95 -6.43 0.78
C GLU A 39 4.97 -7.59 0.82
N ASP A 40 4.66 -8.11 2.01
CA ASP A 40 3.69 -9.19 2.21
C ASP A 40 2.31 -8.77 1.65
N ARG A 41 1.93 -7.51 1.87
CA ARG A 41 0.69 -6.93 1.33
C ARG A 41 0.76 -6.72 -0.18
N ALA A 42 1.90 -6.31 -0.73
CA ALA A 42 2.09 -6.23 -2.18
C ALA A 42 1.99 -7.62 -2.83
N PHE A 43 2.50 -8.65 -2.16
CA PHE A 43 2.37 -10.04 -2.58
C PHE A 43 0.91 -10.52 -2.53
N ALA A 44 0.18 -10.22 -1.45
CA ALA A 44 -1.26 -10.50 -1.37
C ALA A 44 -2.05 -9.83 -2.52
N TRP A 45 -1.71 -8.59 -2.88
CA TRP A 45 -2.29 -7.92 -4.05
C TRP A 45 -2.04 -8.68 -5.36
N ARG A 46 -0.81 -9.18 -5.57
CA ARG A 46 -0.49 -10.01 -6.74
C ARG A 46 -1.30 -11.30 -6.77
N LEU A 47 -1.48 -11.96 -5.62
CA LEU A 47 -2.31 -13.15 -5.52
C LEU A 47 -3.76 -12.85 -5.91
N VAL A 48 -4.32 -11.75 -5.42
CA VAL A 48 -5.68 -11.32 -5.77
C VAL A 48 -5.81 -11.10 -7.27
N VAL A 49 -4.92 -10.32 -7.88
CA VAL A 49 -5.04 -9.91 -9.30
C VAL A 49 -4.75 -11.05 -10.27
N PHE A 50 -3.75 -11.88 -10.00
CA PHE A 50 -3.24 -12.85 -10.97
C PHE A 50 -3.65 -14.30 -10.69
N VAL A 51 -4.23 -14.59 -9.53
CA VAL A 51 -4.66 -15.97 -9.19
C VAL A 51 -6.15 -16.00 -8.86
N ILE A 52 -6.62 -15.16 -7.92
CA ILE A 52 -8.02 -15.19 -7.49
C ILE A 52 -8.94 -14.57 -8.55
N PHE A 53 -8.57 -13.41 -9.08
CA PHE A 53 -9.40 -12.70 -10.04
C PHE A 53 -9.65 -13.49 -11.33
N PRO A 54 -8.67 -14.18 -11.95
CA PRO A 54 -8.97 -15.09 -13.07
C PRO A 54 -10.05 -16.13 -12.78
N LEU A 55 -10.13 -16.65 -11.55
CA LEU A 55 -11.22 -17.55 -11.16
C LEU A 55 -12.56 -16.82 -11.15
N PHE A 56 -12.60 -15.58 -10.64
CA PHE A 56 -13.79 -14.73 -10.70
C PHE A 56 -14.18 -14.40 -12.15
N VAL A 57 -13.22 -14.14 -13.05
CA VAL A 57 -13.47 -13.88 -14.48
C VAL A 57 -14.06 -15.12 -15.14
N PHE A 58 -13.54 -16.31 -14.83
CA PHE A 58 -14.12 -17.57 -15.31
C PHE A 58 -15.57 -17.77 -14.81
N LEU A 59 -15.83 -17.51 -13.53
CA LEU A 59 -17.19 -17.60 -12.97
C LEU A 59 -18.15 -16.56 -13.59
N ASP A 60 -17.69 -15.34 -13.84
CA ASP A 60 -18.44 -14.29 -14.54
C ASP A 60 -18.83 -14.73 -15.95
N LEU A 61 -17.86 -15.24 -16.71
CA LEU A 61 -18.12 -15.80 -18.03
C LEU A 61 -19.17 -16.91 -17.96
N ARG A 62 -19.01 -17.91 -17.08
CA ARG A 62 -19.95 -19.03 -16.96
C ARG A 62 -21.35 -18.57 -16.58
N ALA A 63 -21.46 -17.64 -15.64
CA ALA A 63 -22.71 -17.02 -15.24
C ALA A 63 -23.41 -16.31 -16.42
N THR A 64 -22.64 -15.53 -17.18
CA THR A 64 -23.11 -14.80 -18.37
C THR A 64 -23.61 -15.78 -19.45
N THR A 65 -22.86 -16.85 -19.73
CA THR A 65 -23.26 -17.89 -20.68
C THR A 65 -24.56 -18.59 -20.25
N VAL A 66 -24.61 -19.10 -19.01
CA VAL A 66 -25.78 -19.82 -18.48
C VAL A 66 -27.02 -18.93 -18.47
N THR A 67 -26.88 -17.66 -18.05
CA THR A 67 -28.02 -16.72 -18.03
C THR A 67 -28.50 -16.40 -19.43
N THR A 68 -27.59 -16.27 -20.40
CA THR A 68 -27.94 -16.03 -21.80
C THR A 68 -28.72 -17.21 -22.39
N GLU A 69 -28.26 -18.43 -22.17
CA GLU A 69 -28.94 -19.65 -22.60
C GLU A 69 -30.30 -19.82 -21.93
N PHE A 70 -30.39 -19.57 -20.62
CA PHE A 70 -31.63 -19.63 -19.86
C PHE A 70 -32.69 -18.63 -20.37
N LEU A 71 -32.26 -17.47 -20.86
CA LEU A 71 -33.14 -16.45 -21.44
C LEU A 71 -33.42 -16.68 -22.94
N GLY A 72 -33.05 -17.85 -23.46
CA GLY A 72 -33.32 -18.31 -24.82
C GLY A 72 -32.38 -17.76 -25.88
N GLY A 73 -31.26 -17.16 -25.49
CA GLY A 73 -30.22 -16.69 -26.41
C GLY A 73 -29.01 -17.63 -26.47
N PHE A 74 -27.95 -17.16 -27.13
CA PHE A 74 -26.65 -17.82 -27.20
C PHE A 74 -25.51 -16.80 -27.23
N ILE A 75 -24.28 -17.23 -26.94
CA ILE A 75 -23.10 -16.36 -27.05
C ILE A 75 -22.56 -16.42 -28.49
N LYS A 76 -22.63 -15.30 -29.21
CA LYS A 76 -22.25 -15.21 -30.63
C LYS A 76 -20.74 -15.31 -30.84
N SER A 77 -19.97 -14.68 -29.97
CA SER A 77 -18.52 -14.63 -30.02
C SER A 77 -17.97 -14.78 -28.61
N PHE A 78 -16.94 -15.61 -28.50
CA PHE A 78 -16.28 -15.92 -27.24
C PHE A 78 -14.77 -15.73 -27.38
N THR A 79 -14.19 -14.95 -26.48
CA THR A 79 -12.73 -14.89 -26.32
C THR A 79 -12.41 -14.76 -24.85
N TYR A 80 -11.53 -15.63 -24.35
CA TYR A 80 -11.06 -15.60 -22.97
C TYR A 80 -9.56 -15.35 -22.94
N GLY A 81 -9.14 -14.34 -22.19
CA GLY A 81 -7.75 -13.93 -22.05
C GLY A 81 -7.31 -13.86 -20.59
N PHE A 82 -7.73 -14.83 -19.79
CA PHE A 82 -7.34 -15.05 -18.39
C PHE A 82 -7.88 -14.01 -17.39
N ILE A 83 -7.49 -12.74 -17.52
CA ILE A 83 -8.00 -11.63 -16.67
C ILE A 83 -9.11 -10.81 -17.34
N TRP A 84 -9.49 -11.18 -18.56
CA TRP A 84 -10.55 -10.53 -19.33
C TRP A 84 -11.25 -11.56 -20.21
N TYR A 85 -12.46 -11.24 -20.63
CA TYR A 85 -13.15 -12.01 -21.66
C TYR A 85 -14.08 -11.10 -22.47
N GLU A 86 -14.46 -11.55 -23.65
CA GLU A 86 -15.49 -10.96 -24.48
C GLU A 86 -16.58 -12.00 -24.74
N ALA A 87 -17.82 -11.67 -24.40
CA ALA A 87 -18.99 -12.47 -24.69
C ALA A 87 -20.15 -11.56 -25.10
N ILE A 88 -20.64 -11.74 -26.33
CA ILE A 88 -21.75 -10.95 -26.88
C ILE A 88 -22.99 -11.86 -26.97
N PRO A 89 -24.05 -11.58 -26.19
CA PRO A 89 -25.29 -12.34 -26.28
C PRO A 89 -26.03 -12.01 -27.59
N ALA A 90 -26.63 -13.02 -28.20
CA ALA A 90 -27.45 -12.92 -29.39
C ALA A 90 -28.66 -13.87 -29.31
N GLY A 91 -29.65 -13.65 -30.18
CA GLY A 91 -30.84 -14.52 -30.26
C GLY A 91 -31.75 -14.49 -29.02
N LEU A 92 -31.63 -13.48 -28.16
CA LEU A 92 -32.47 -13.35 -26.97
C LEU A 92 -33.95 -13.21 -27.34
N THR A 93 -34.82 -13.84 -26.55
CA THR A 93 -36.28 -13.82 -26.75
C THR A 93 -36.92 -12.44 -26.54
N SER A 94 -36.23 -11.53 -25.85
CA SER A 94 -36.66 -10.14 -25.64
C SER A 94 -35.46 -9.21 -25.44
N GLU A 95 -35.53 -7.98 -25.94
CA GLU A 95 -34.53 -6.93 -25.68
C GLU A 95 -34.39 -6.59 -24.19
N ARG A 96 -35.42 -6.88 -23.38
CA ARG A 96 -35.38 -6.67 -21.92
C ARG A 96 -34.38 -7.61 -21.22
N PHE A 97 -34.00 -8.71 -21.86
CA PHE A 97 -33.06 -9.70 -21.32
C PHE A 97 -31.60 -9.37 -21.59
N VAL A 98 -31.30 -8.36 -22.42
CA VAL A 98 -29.92 -7.95 -22.75
C VAL A 98 -29.12 -7.59 -21.48
N ILE A 99 -29.68 -6.77 -20.60
CA ILE A 99 -28.98 -6.34 -19.37
C ILE A 99 -28.76 -7.52 -18.41
N PRO A 100 -29.79 -8.32 -18.04
CA PRO A 100 -29.58 -9.52 -17.23
C PRO A 100 -28.54 -10.46 -17.80
N SER A 101 -28.54 -10.71 -19.11
CA SER A 101 -27.55 -11.57 -19.77
C SER A 101 -26.13 -11.02 -19.65
N LEU A 102 -25.92 -9.71 -19.86
CA LEU A 102 -24.59 -9.09 -19.85
C LEU A 102 -23.98 -8.96 -18.44
N PHE A 103 -24.80 -8.67 -17.43
CA PHE A 103 -24.34 -8.32 -16.09
C PHE A 103 -24.47 -9.44 -15.06
N ALA A 104 -25.05 -10.59 -15.41
CA ALA A 104 -25.22 -11.72 -14.50
C ALA A 104 -23.91 -12.15 -13.82
N GLY A 105 -22.82 -12.21 -14.58
CA GLY A 105 -21.55 -12.61 -14.02
C GLY A 105 -20.89 -11.55 -13.14
N GLU A 106 -21.07 -10.25 -13.41
CA GLU A 106 -20.64 -9.17 -12.50
C GLU A 106 -21.43 -9.22 -11.18
N ILE A 107 -22.73 -9.50 -11.26
CA ILE A 107 -23.58 -9.70 -10.09
C ILE A 107 -23.05 -10.88 -9.27
N ILE A 108 -22.74 -12.02 -9.90
CA ILE A 108 -22.19 -13.18 -9.21
C ILE A 108 -20.82 -12.89 -8.58
N GLN A 109 -19.92 -12.19 -9.30
CA GLN A 109 -18.65 -11.76 -8.72
C GLN A 109 -18.84 -10.87 -7.50
N CYS A 110 -19.76 -9.90 -7.57
CA CYS A 110 -20.06 -9.02 -6.44
C CYS A 110 -20.65 -9.79 -5.26
N ILE A 111 -21.58 -10.73 -5.50
CA ILE A 111 -22.14 -11.60 -4.46
C ILE A 111 -21.02 -12.43 -3.81
N LEU A 112 -20.17 -13.09 -4.58
CA LEU A 112 -19.07 -13.89 -4.06
C LEU A 112 -18.11 -13.03 -3.23
N ALA A 113 -17.75 -11.84 -3.71
CA ALA A 113 -16.91 -10.90 -2.98
C ALA A 113 -17.54 -10.47 -1.64
N LEU A 114 -18.85 -10.22 -1.62
CA LEU A 114 -19.59 -9.88 -0.39
C LEU A 114 -19.72 -11.07 0.56
N LEU A 115 -19.88 -12.29 0.05
CA LEU A 115 -19.94 -13.52 0.85
C LEU A 115 -18.61 -13.86 1.52
N LEU A 116 -17.48 -13.35 1.03
CA LEU A 116 -16.19 -13.47 1.70
C LEU A 116 -16.07 -12.55 2.92
N LEU A 117 -16.78 -11.42 2.97
CA LEU A 117 -16.64 -10.43 4.05
C LEU A 117 -17.05 -10.96 5.44
N PRO A 118 -18.14 -11.74 5.61
CA PRO A 118 -18.48 -12.36 6.88
C PRO A 118 -17.35 -13.21 7.48
N ALA A 119 -16.49 -13.82 6.65
CA ALA A 119 -15.35 -14.61 7.14
C ALA A 119 -14.37 -13.75 7.97
N LEU A 120 -14.28 -12.45 7.70
CA LEU A 120 -13.43 -11.53 8.46
C LEU A 120 -13.88 -11.34 9.91
N LEU A 121 -15.16 -11.59 10.23
CA LEU A 121 -15.68 -11.50 11.60
C LEU A 121 -15.06 -12.56 12.53
N PHE A 122 -14.61 -13.68 11.96
CA PHE A 122 -13.94 -14.77 12.69
C PHE A 122 -12.44 -14.51 12.89
N ARG A 123 -11.93 -13.32 12.54
CA ARG A 123 -10.52 -12.92 12.67
C ARG A 123 -9.56 -13.97 12.10
N PRO A 124 -9.66 -14.31 10.80
CA PRO A 124 -8.74 -15.24 10.19
C PRO A 124 -7.31 -14.69 10.23
N HIS A 125 -6.33 -15.57 10.00
CA HIS A 125 -4.91 -15.20 9.96
C HIS A 125 -4.69 -13.91 9.14
N PRO A 126 -3.81 -12.97 9.57
CA PRO A 126 -3.63 -11.66 8.95
C PRO A 126 -3.44 -11.69 7.42
N PHE A 127 -2.71 -12.68 6.91
CA PHE A 127 -2.55 -12.88 5.47
C PHE A 127 -3.87 -13.20 4.77
N LEU A 128 -4.67 -14.12 5.32
CA LEU A 128 -5.98 -14.48 4.76
C LEU A 128 -6.96 -13.30 4.87
N SER A 129 -6.97 -12.60 6.00
CA SER A 129 -7.73 -11.35 6.18
C SER A 129 -7.38 -10.33 5.09
N THR A 130 -6.10 -10.18 4.77
CA THR A 130 -5.61 -9.29 3.71
C THR A 130 -6.11 -9.72 2.34
N VAL A 131 -5.97 -11.01 2.00
CA VAL A 131 -6.42 -11.57 0.72
C VAL A 131 -7.92 -11.41 0.54
N ILE A 132 -8.73 -11.70 1.56
CA ILE A 132 -10.19 -11.53 1.52
C ILE A 132 -10.55 -10.05 1.31
N GLY A 133 -10.00 -9.16 2.13
CA GLY A 133 -10.29 -7.72 2.05
C GLY A 133 -9.86 -7.10 0.72
N TYR A 134 -8.70 -7.51 0.18
CA TYR A 134 -8.24 -7.06 -1.12
C TYR A 134 -9.06 -7.64 -2.26
N THR A 135 -9.47 -8.91 -2.18
CA THR A 135 -10.38 -9.52 -3.18
C THR A 135 -11.68 -8.73 -3.23
N ALA A 136 -12.31 -8.48 -2.08
CA ALA A 136 -13.55 -7.71 -2.01
C ALA A 136 -13.36 -6.28 -2.50
N ALA A 137 -12.31 -5.59 -2.06
CA ALA A 137 -12.02 -4.23 -2.51
C ALA A 137 -11.75 -4.16 -4.01
N PHE A 138 -11.03 -5.12 -4.58
CA PHE A 138 -10.67 -5.19 -6.00
C PHE A 138 -11.88 -5.49 -6.87
N VAL A 139 -12.61 -6.57 -6.59
CA VAL A 139 -13.74 -7.02 -7.40
C VAL A 139 -14.87 -5.98 -7.37
N LEU A 140 -15.22 -5.47 -6.19
CA LEU A 140 -16.23 -4.42 -6.09
C LEU A 140 -15.76 -3.11 -6.72
N GLY A 141 -14.48 -2.72 -6.54
CA GLY A 141 -13.94 -1.52 -7.15
C GLY A 141 -13.88 -1.60 -8.68
N LEU A 142 -13.57 -2.78 -9.23
CA LEU A 142 -13.56 -3.03 -10.66
C LEU A 142 -14.98 -2.93 -11.23
N ASN A 143 -15.93 -3.72 -10.72
CA ASN A 143 -17.28 -3.80 -11.28
C ASN A 143 -18.12 -2.54 -11.02
N LEU A 144 -17.98 -1.89 -9.86
CA LEU A 144 -18.82 -0.72 -9.51
C LEU A 144 -18.24 0.61 -9.98
N ILE A 145 -16.94 0.70 -10.27
CA ILE A 145 -16.27 1.98 -10.57
C ILE A 145 -15.43 1.88 -11.83
N ALA A 146 -14.39 1.04 -11.83
CA ALA A 146 -13.39 1.10 -12.89
C ALA A 146 -13.98 0.68 -14.24
N GLU A 147 -14.71 -0.43 -14.31
CA GLU A 147 -15.28 -0.94 -15.55
C GLU A 147 -16.34 0.00 -16.16
N PRO A 148 -17.33 0.51 -15.40
CA PRO A 148 -18.25 1.52 -15.92
C PRO A 148 -17.55 2.78 -16.44
N ILE A 149 -16.54 3.29 -15.72
CA ILE A 149 -15.79 4.48 -16.14
C ILE A 149 -14.98 4.19 -17.40
N LEU A 150 -14.24 3.09 -17.43
CA LEU A 150 -13.45 2.68 -18.59
C LEU A 150 -14.35 2.51 -19.81
N ALA A 151 -15.54 1.93 -19.65
CA ALA A 151 -16.50 1.80 -20.73
C ALA A 151 -17.01 3.15 -21.26
N LEU A 152 -17.28 4.12 -20.39
CA LEU A 152 -17.68 5.48 -20.79
C LEU A 152 -16.60 6.20 -21.62
N VAL A 153 -15.32 5.94 -21.34
CA VAL A 153 -14.19 6.52 -22.07
C VAL A 153 -13.79 5.67 -23.29
N GLY A 154 -14.47 4.55 -23.54
CA GLY A 154 -14.22 3.66 -24.68
C GLY A 154 -13.02 2.71 -24.52
N PHE A 155 -12.50 2.56 -23.30
CA PHE A 155 -11.39 1.65 -22.95
C PHE A 155 -11.84 0.40 -22.18
N GLY A 156 -13.10 0.35 -21.75
CA GLY A 156 -13.67 -0.77 -20.98
C GLY A 156 -14.20 -1.90 -21.88
N GLY A 157 -14.68 -2.96 -21.24
CA GLY A 157 -15.32 -4.08 -21.91
C GLY A 157 -16.57 -3.66 -22.68
N THR A 158 -16.94 -4.49 -23.67
CA THR A 158 -18.05 -4.18 -24.58
C THR A 158 -19.41 -4.22 -23.89
N LYS A 159 -19.55 -4.85 -22.71
CA LYS A 159 -20.82 -5.02 -21.98
C LYS A 159 -21.62 -3.73 -21.83
N TRP A 160 -21.00 -2.67 -21.30
CA TRP A 160 -21.65 -1.37 -21.11
C TRP A 160 -22.05 -0.73 -22.43
N SER A 161 -21.20 -0.80 -23.46
CA SER A 161 -21.53 -0.26 -24.79
C SER A 161 -22.69 -1.01 -25.45
N VAL A 162 -22.76 -2.33 -25.28
CA VAL A 162 -23.84 -3.18 -25.78
C VAL A 162 -25.13 -2.90 -25.00
N ALA A 163 -25.06 -2.76 -23.68
CA ALA A 163 -26.21 -2.40 -22.86
C ALA A 163 -26.78 -1.02 -23.24
N MET A 164 -25.91 -0.03 -23.49
CA MET A 164 -26.33 1.32 -23.87
C MET A 164 -26.80 1.43 -25.32
N SER A 165 -26.49 0.48 -26.19
CA SER A 165 -26.97 0.46 -27.58
C SER A 165 -28.22 -0.39 -27.76
N MET A 166 -28.26 -1.59 -27.18
CA MET A 166 -29.29 -2.61 -27.45
C MET A 166 -30.41 -2.67 -26.42
N ALA A 167 -30.20 -2.26 -25.16
CA ALA A 167 -31.26 -2.34 -24.15
C ALA A 167 -32.27 -1.19 -24.29
N PRO A 168 -33.54 -1.36 -23.90
CA PRO A 168 -34.52 -0.25 -23.90
C PRO A 168 -34.18 0.81 -22.85
N ILE A 169 -34.53 2.08 -23.10
CA ILE A 169 -34.24 3.22 -22.19
C ILE A 169 -34.76 2.95 -20.77
N ALA A 170 -35.95 2.36 -20.65
CA ALA A 170 -36.57 2.01 -19.38
C ALA A 170 -35.72 1.03 -18.53
N ALA A 171 -34.84 0.23 -19.15
CA ALA A 171 -33.93 -0.68 -18.46
C ALA A 171 -32.53 -0.07 -18.23
N ARG A 172 -32.10 0.90 -19.07
CA ARG A 172 -30.81 1.61 -18.92
C ARG A 172 -30.78 2.51 -17.68
N MET A 173 -31.85 3.26 -17.44
CA MET A 173 -31.88 4.22 -16.33
C MET A 173 -31.75 3.55 -14.94
N PRO A 174 -32.47 2.45 -14.64
CA PRO A 174 -32.24 1.68 -13.43
C PRO A 174 -30.82 1.13 -13.32
N LEU A 175 -30.26 0.59 -14.40
CA LEU A 175 -28.89 0.05 -14.42
C LEU A 175 -27.87 1.11 -13.98
N VAL A 176 -27.90 2.30 -14.60
CA VAL A 176 -27.00 3.41 -14.27
C VAL A 176 -27.21 3.87 -12.83
N THR A 177 -28.47 4.04 -12.41
CA THR A 177 -28.81 4.51 -11.07
C THR A 177 -28.28 3.56 -9.99
N VAL A 178 -28.50 2.24 -10.17
CA VAL A 178 -28.00 1.21 -9.24
C VAL A 178 -26.48 1.25 -9.14
N HIS A 179 -25.76 1.35 -10.27
CA HIS A 179 -24.30 1.43 -10.26
C HIS A 179 -23.77 2.69 -9.59
N VAL A 180 -24.38 3.85 -9.84
CA VAL A 180 -23.99 5.11 -9.18
C VAL A 180 -24.21 5.03 -7.67
N VAL A 181 -25.35 4.48 -7.22
CA VAL A 181 -25.65 4.32 -5.79
C VAL A 181 -24.68 3.33 -5.13
N LEU A 182 -24.50 2.14 -5.70
CA LEU A 182 -23.59 1.12 -5.15
C LEU A 182 -22.13 1.60 -5.18
N GLY A 183 -21.71 2.27 -6.26
CA GLY A 183 -20.39 2.89 -6.37
C GLY A 183 -20.18 3.98 -5.31
N ALA A 184 -21.17 4.83 -5.05
CA ALA A 184 -21.10 5.85 -4.00
C ALA A 184 -21.00 5.22 -2.60
N ILE A 185 -21.79 4.16 -2.32
CA ILE A 185 -21.70 3.40 -1.06
C ILE A 185 -20.32 2.78 -0.90
N TYR A 186 -19.79 2.13 -1.94
CA TYR A 186 -18.44 1.55 -1.93
C TYR A 186 -17.38 2.62 -1.64
N VAL A 187 -17.41 3.77 -2.34
CA VAL A 187 -16.45 4.87 -2.09
C VAL A 187 -16.57 5.39 -0.66
N TRP A 188 -17.79 5.56 -0.17
CA TRP A 188 -18.03 6.01 1.21
C TRP A 188 -17.46 5.01 2.23
N MET A 189 -17.70 3.71 2.05
CA MET A 189 -17.12 2.65 2.90
C MET A 189 -15.59 2.66 2.87
N MET A 190 -14.99 2.75 1.68
CA MET A 190 -13.52 2.77 1.50
C MET A 190 -12.86 4.05 2.06
N ARG A 191 -13.62 5.14 2.20
CA ARG A 191 -13.12 6.40 2.80
C ARG A 191 -13.35 6.48 4.31
N THR A 192 -14.25 5.66 4.85
CA THR A 192 -14.60 5.68 6.27
C THR A 192 -13.45 5.22 7.16
N ALA A 193 -13.12 6.02 8.18
CA ALA A 193 -12.01 5.72 9.09
C ALA A 193 -12.25 4.43 9.89
N ARG A 194 -13.51 4.15 10.29
CA ARG A 194 -13.90 2.95 11.05
C ARG A 194 -13.59 1.66 10.29
N VAL A 195 -13.99 1.57 9.03
CA VAL A 195 -13.72 0.39 8.18
C VAL A 195 -12.21 0.17 8.03
N ARG A 196 -11.44 1.25 7.83
CA ARG A 196 -9.98 1.16 7.67
C ARG A 196 -9.26 0.79 8.96
N LEU A 197 -9.71 1.30 10.11
CA LEU A 197 -9.19 0.91 11.43
C LEU A 197 -9.49 -0.56 11.72
N TRP A 198 -10.74 -0.98 11.52
CA TRP A 198 -11.14 -2.38 11.69
C TRP A 198 -10.33 -3.32 10.80
N PHE A 199 -10.13 -2.97 9.52
CA PHE A 199 -9.30 -3.78 8.63
C PHE A 199 -7.81 -3.77 9.01
N SER A 200 -7.30 -2.66 9.55
CA SER A 200 -5.95 -2.60 10.11
C SER A 200 -5.77 -3.56 11.27
N GLU A 201 -6.75 -3.64 12.18
CA GLU A 201 -6.72 -4.55 13.32
C GLU A 201 -6.67 -6.03 12.92
N LEU A 202 -7.29 -6.38 11.79
CA LEU A 202 -7.25 -7.73 11.25
C LEU A 202 -5.93 -8.08 10.55
N THR A 203 -5.21 -7.08 10.03
CA THR A 203 -4.04 -7.31 9.16
C THR A 203 -2.70 -6.95 9.82
N ARG A 204 -2.73 -6.12 10.86
CA ARG A 204 -1.61 -5.67 11.68
C ARG A 204 -2.06 -5.52 13.14
N PRO A 205 -2.37 -6.62 13.84
CA PRO A 205 -2.96 -6.58 15.18
C PRO A 205 -2.06 -5.86 16.19
N ALA A 206 -0.75 -6.16 16.25
CA ALA A 206 0.13 -5.57 17.27
C ALA A 206 0.30 -4.05 17.07
N ALA A 207 0.51 -3.62 15.82
CA ALA A 207 0.59 -2.20 15.49
C ALA A 207 -0.73 -1.45 15.78
N SER A 208 -1.87 -2.12 15.59
CA SER A 208 -3.19 -1.53 15.84
C SER A 208 -3.48 -1.39 17.34
N ASP A 209 -3.04 -2.35 18.17
CA ASP A 209 -3.15 -2.28 19.61
C ASP A 209 -2.26 -1.17 20.20
N GLU A 210 -1.02 -1.02 19.71
CA GLU A 210 -0.16 0.10 20.12
C GLU A 210 -0.77 1.44 19.71
N LEU A 211 -1.29 1.55 18.49
CA LEU A 211 -1.97 2.74 18.00
C LEU A 211 -3.18 3.12 18.87
N ARG A 212 -4.01 2.16 19.28
CA ARG A 212 -5.17 2.40 20.15
C ARG A 212 -4.74 2.99 21.50
N ARG A 213 -3.68 2.47 22.11
CA ARG A 213 -3.12 3.00 23.37
C ARG A 213 -2.56 4.41 23.18
N ALA A 214 -1.82 4.66 22.09
CA ALA A 214 -1.26 5.98 21.82
C ALA A 214 -2.35 7.03 21.53
N ILE A 215 -3.42 6.65 20.83
CA ILE A 215 -4.57 7.52 20.57
C ILE A 215 -5.27 7.92 21.87
N SER A 216 -5.48 6.98 22.81
CA SER A 216 -6.12 7.32 24.08
C SER A 216 -5.26 8.28 24.91
N THR A 217 -3.93 8.09 24.93
CA THR A 217 -3.00 9.00 25.59
C THR A 217 -2.98 10.39 24.93
N TRP A 218 -2.98 10.46 23.60
CA TRP A 218 -3.02 11.72 22.87
C TRP A 218 -4.34 12.47 23.06
N HIS A 219 -5.49 11.78 23.11
CA HIS A 219 -6.77 12.43 23.38
C HIS A 219 -6.85 13.05 24.77
N ALA A 220 -6.14 12.49 25.75
CA ALA A 220 -6.01 13.09 27.09
C ALA A 220 -5.11 14.34 27.09
N SER A 221 -4.26 14.54 26.08
CA SER A 221 -3.34 15.69 25.98
C SER A 221 -3.13 16.10 24.53
N PRO A 222 -4.16 16.68 23.87
CA PRO A 222 -4.14 16.95 22.44
C PRO A 222 -3.12 18.02 22.07
N GLU A 223 -2.76 18.93 22.98
CA GLU A 223 -1.78 20.00 22.75
C GLU A 223 -0.33 19.48 22.67
N ASN A 224 -0.08 18.20 22.99
CA ASN A 224 1.26 17.64 23.01
C ASN A 224 1.71 17.19 21.61
N ALA A 225 2.57 17.98 20.97
CA ALA A 225 3.13 17.71 19.65
C ALA A 225 3.86 16.36 19.56
N ARG A 226 4.52 15.93 20.63
CA ARG A 226 5.23 14.64 20.70
C ARG A 226 4.26 13.45 20.63
N LEU A 227 3.13 13.53 21.34
CA LEU A 227 2.09 12.50 21.28
C LEU A 227 1.44 12.47 19.89
N ALA A 228 1.17 13.63 19.31
CA ALA A 228 0.68 13.73 17.93
C ALA A 228 1.66 13.12 16.92
N PHE A 229 2.96 13.35 17.10
CA PHE A 229 4.01 12.75 16.28
C PHE A 229 4.05 11.22 16.42
N ARG A 230 4.04 10.69 17.65
CA ARG A 230 4.00 9.24 17.90
C ARG A 230 2.77 8.58 17.25
N VAL A 231 1.58 9.17 17.42
CA VAL A 231 0.36 8.68 16.76
C VAL A 231 0.50 8.76 15.23
N GLY A 232 1.18 9.78 14.71
CA GLY A 232 1.50 9.90 13.28
C GLY A 232 2.34 8.73 12.74
N LEU A 233 3.40 8.36 13.46
CA LEU A 233 4.24 7.20 13.13
C LEU A 233 3.45 5.89 13.22
N LEU A 234 2.67 5.71 14.29
CA LEU A 234 1.85 4.51 14.49
C LEU A 234 0.73 4.38 13.45
N TYR A 235 0.16 5.49 12.96
CA TYR A 235 -0.74 5.44 11.82
C TYR A 235 -0.04 4.96 10.55
N ASP A 236 1.22 5.34 10.30
CA ASP A 236 1.96 4.81 9.16
C ASP A 236 2.26 3.32 9.32
N ARG A 237 2.71 2.90 10.52
CA ARG A 237 2.95 1.49 10.88
C ARG A 237 1.70 0.63 10.72
N ALA A 238 0.54 1.14 11.11
CA ALA A 238 -0.77 0.50 10.91
C ALA A 238 -1.27 0.56 9.44
N GLY A 239 -0.53 1.18 8.51
CA GLY A 239 -0.94 1.30 7.11
C GLY A 239 -2.05 2.34 6.86
N LEU A 240 -2.32 3.19 7.84
CA LEU A 240 -3.33 4.25 7.84
C LEU A 240 -2.76 5.60 7.35
N ARG A 241 -2.11 5.56 6.18
CA ARG A 241 -1.35 6.69 5.60
C ARG A 241 -2.13 8.01 5.45
N ARG A 242 -3.45 7.96 5.20
CA ARG A 242 -4.28 9.18 5.12
C ARG A 242 -4.41 9.87 6.48
N GLN A 243 -4.51 9.10 7.57
CA GLN A 243 -4.59 9.60 8.93
C GLN A 243 -3.23 10.18 9.35
N ALA A 244 -2.13 9.47 9.04
CA ALA A 244 -0.77 9.99 9.23
C ALA A 244 -0.55 11.33 8.49
N LYS A 245 -1.02 11.46 7.24
CA LYS A 245 -0.94 12.73 6.48
C LYS A 245 -1.73 13.87 7.14
N ARG A 246 -2.89 13.58 7.74
CA ARG A 246 -3.68 14.59 8.47
C ARG A 246 -2.92 15.07 9.70
N LEU A 247 -2.31 14.16 10.46
CA LEU A 247 -1.48 14.53 11.60
C LEU A 247 -0.23 15.31 11.20
N LEU A 248 0.42 14.96 10.08
CA LEU A 248 1.50 15.77 9.52
C LEU A 248 1.03 17.21 9.24
N GLY A 249 -0.17 17.38 8.69
CA GLY A 249 -0.78 18.70 8.49
C GLY A 249 -0.92 19.50 9.79
N ARG A 250 -1.35 18.85 10.87
CA ARG A 250 -1.44 19.48 12.21
C ARG A 250 -0.07 19.82 12.78
N LEU A 251 0.92 18.93 12.66
CA LEU A 251 2.31 19.19 13.09
C LEU A 251 2.91 20.42 12.42
N LYS A 252 2.60 20.64 11.13
CA LYS A 252 3.05 21.82 10.38
C LYS A 252 2.31 23.10 10.75
N SER A 253 0.99 23.04 10.90
CA SER A 253 0.13 24.24 11.03
C SER A 253 -0.18 24.63 12.47
N GLU A 254 -0.61 23.68 13.29
CA GLU A 254 -1.08 23.88 14.67
C GLU A 254 0.10 23.89 15.64
N TYR A 255 0.89 22.81 15.68
CA TYR A 255 2.01 22.68 16.63
C TYR A 255 3.27 23.44 16.20
N ARG A 256 3.41 23.71 14.89
CA ARG A 256 4.59 24.37 14.29
C ARG A 256 5.92 23.76 14.75
N HIS A 257 5.99 22.43 14.83
CA HIS A 257 7.16 21.71 15.33
C HIS A 257 7.97 21.12 14.15
N PRO A 258 8.96 21.84 13.59
CA PRO A 258 9.63 21.47 12.34
C PRO A 258 10.36 20.14 12.42
N LEU A 259 10.95 19.80 13.57
CA LEU A 259 11.66 18.53 13.76
C LEU A 259 10.76 17.31 13.53
N TYR A 260 9.62 17.25 14.22
CA TYR A 260 8.67 16.14 14.09
C TYR A 260 7.94 16.13 12.75
N ALA A 261 7.62 17.32 12.24
CA ALA A 261 6.99 17.46 10.92
C ALA A 261 7.90 16.94 9.81
N ASN A 262 9.17 17.34 9.79
CA ASN A 262 10.15 16.91 8.79
C ASN A 262 10.45 15.41 8.92
N PHE A 263 10.59 14.88 10.13
CA PHE A 263 10.80 13.45 10.33
C PHE A 263 9.62 12.63 9.78
N LEU A 264 8.39 12.96 10.19
CA LEU A 264 7.20 12.24 9.73
C LEU A 264 7.00 12.41 8.21
N GLU A 265 7.31 13.59 7.67
CA GLU A 265 7.29 13.83 6.23
C GLU A 265 8.30 12.96 5.48
N GLY A 266 9.53 12.83 6.00
CA GLY A 266 10.57 11.97 5.43
C GLY A 266 10.10 10.53 5.27
N ILE A 267 9.52 9.96 6.33
CA ILE A 267 8.95 8.60 6.32
C ILE A 267 7.79 8.49 5.32
N LEU A 268 6.81 9.40 5.40
CA LEU A 268 5.61 9.34 4.56
C LEU A 268 5.90 9.53 3.07
N THR A 269 6.87 10.38 2.73
CA THR A 269 7.29 10.62 1.34
C THR A 269 8.14 9.48 0.80
N TYR A 270 9.00 8.87 1.64
CA TYR A 270 9.74 7.65 1.28
C TYR A 270 8.79 6.53 0.86
N ARG A 271 7.77 6.25 1.69
CA ARG A 271 6.74 5.22 1.44
C ARG A 271 5.88 5.50 0.21
N ARG A 272 5.85 6.75 -0.28
CA ARG A 272 5.17 7.17 -1.52
C ARG A 272 6.08 7.17 -2.74
N ARG A 273 7.35 6.80 -2.58
CA ARG A 273 8.37 6.87 -3.64
C ARG A 273 8.65 8.30 -4.10
N GLU A 274 8.38 9.28 -3.26
CA GLU A 274 8.76 10.69 -3.47
C GLU A 274 10.17 10.90 -2.87
N TYR A 275 11.16 10.16 -3.40
CA TYR A 275 12.47 9.99 -2.75
C TYR A 275 13.25 11.28 -2.59
N LYS A 276 13.21 12.20 -3.58
CA LYS A 276 13.84 13.53 -3.46
C LYS A 276 13.31 14.34 -2.27
N LYS A 277 11.99 14.33 -2.05
CA LYS A 277 11.37 15.04 -0.92
C LYS A 277 11.69 14.35 0.40
N SER A 278 11.73 13.03 0.39
CA SER A 278 12.11 12.24 1.57
C SER A 278 13.53 12.55 2.02
N ARG A 279 14.48 12.53 1.08
CA ARG A 279 15.87 12.93 1.32
C ARG A 279 15.95 14.33 1.92
N GLN A 280 15.29 15.31 1.32
CA GLN A 280 15.30 16.68 1.81
C GLN A 280 14.75 16.78 3.24
N ALA A 281 13.65 16.08 3.52
CA ALA A 281 13.05 16.08 4.86
C ALA A 281 13.97 15.43 5.91
N PHE A 282 14.64 14.33 5.58
CA PHE A 282 15.64 13.72 6.47
C PHE A 282 16.86 14.62 6.69
N LEU A 283 17.36 15.29 5.65
CA LEU A 283 18.46 16.26 5.78
C LEU A 283 18.09 17.48 6.64
N LEU A 284 16.86 18.00 6.48
CA LEU A 284 16.36 19.07 7.33
C LEU A 284 16.24 18.63 8.79
N THR A 285 15.89 17.35 9.01
CA THR A 285 15.81 16.76 10.35
C THR A 285 17.21 16.55 10.94
N SER A 286 18.18 16.07 10.15
CA SER A 286 19.56 15.82 10.61
C SER A 286 20.35 17.09 10.91
N ASN A 287 19.98 18.21 10.28
CA ASN A 287 20.62 19.51 10.49
C ASN A 287 19.96 20.32 11.62
N TYR A 288 19.02 19.74 12.36
CA TYR A 288 18.40 20.41 13.49
C TYR A 288 19.42 20.56 14.63
N PRO A 289 19.50 21.70 15.35
CA PRO A 289 20.64 22.04 16.23
C PRO A 289 21.03 21.01 17.30
N ASN A 290 20.11 20.12 17.70
CA ASN A 290 20.31 19.16 18.78
C ASN A 290 20.24 17.71 18.31
N VAL A 291 20.23 17.51 16.99
CA VAL A 291 20.32 16.19 16.38
C VAL A 291 21.80 15.91 16.10
N ASP A 292 22.39 15.03 16.90
CA ASP A 292 23.78 14.64 16.77
C ASP A 292 24.01 13.13 17.02
N GLY A 293 25.25 12.68 16.84
CA GLY A 293 25.68 11.30 17.08
C GLY A 293 24.84 10.28 16.31
N GLU A 294 24.42 9.23 17.00
CA GLU A 294 23.72 8.09 16.40
C GLU A 294 22.42 8.48 15.66
N LEU A 295 21.65 9.43 16.20
CA LEU A 295 20.42 9.90 15.54
C LEU A 295 20.72 10.59 14.21
N LYS A 296 21.77 11.41 14.19
CA LYS A 296 22.21 12.11 12.98
C LYS A 296 22.73 11.12 11.94
N GLY A 297 23.54 10.14 12.36
CA GLY A 297 23.97 9.02 11.51
C GLY A 297 22.78 8.29 10.90
N THR A 298 21.78 7.92 11.71
CA THR A 298 20.56 7.24 11.26
C THR A 298 19.74 8.07 10.24
N LEU A 299 19.59 9.37 10.46
CA LEU A 299 18.87 10.26 9.55
C LEU A 299 19.62 10.47 8.22
N LEU A 300 20.95 10.57 8.27
CA LEU A 300 21.78 10.64 7.07
C LEU A 300 21.76 9.33 6.30
N ALA A 301 21.75 8.18 6.98
CA ALA A 301 21.58 6.87 6.36
C ALA A 301 20.22 6.73 5.67
N ALA A 302 19.15 7.24 6.28
CA ALA A 302 17.82 7.28 5.67
C ALA A 302 17.78 8.21 4.44
N ALA A 303 18.48 9.35 4.49
CA ALA A 303 18.65 10.26 3.35
C ALA A 303 19.46 9.58 2.22
N ALA A 304 20.52 8.83 2.56
CA ALA A 304 21.31 8.03 1.62
C ALA A 304 20.46 6.95 0.94
N CYS A 305 19.62 6.26 1.73
CA CYS A 305 18.68 5.26 1.23
C CYS A 305 17.69 5.87 0.24
N ALA A 306 17.15 7.06 0.55
CA ALA A 306 16.30 7.81 -0.38
C ALA A 306 17.06 8.22 -1.67
N ALA A 307 18.30 8.70 -1.56
CA ALA A 307 19.13 9.05 -2.72
C ALA A 307 19.38 7.84 -3.63
N PHE A 308 19.72 6.68 -3.04
CA PHE A 308 19.92 5.44 -3.78
C PHE A 308 18.65 4.97 -4.50
N ALA A 309 17.51 5.02 -3.82
CA ALA A 309 16.21 4.64 -4.40
C ALA A 309 15.79 5.56 -5.57
N ASP A 310 16.21 6.83 -5.54
CA ASP A 310 16.01 7.80 -6.63
C ASP A 310 17.01 7.60 -7.80
N GLY A 311 18.05 6.80 -7.60
CA GLY A 311 19.10 6.52 -8.60
C GLY A 311 20.32 7.44 -8.52
N GLU A 312 20.40 8.32 -7.52
CA GLU A 312 21.50 9.27 -7.33
C GLU A 312 22.65 8.61 -6.54
N LEU A 313 23.45 7.78 -7.23
CA LEU A 313 24.47 6.91 -6.60
C LEU A 313 25.58 7.67 -5.87
N VAL A 314 26.01 8.81 -6.41
CA VAL A 314 27.09 9.64 -5.82
C VAL A 314 26.62 10.24 -4.50
N ASP A 315 25.42 10.81 -4.48
CA ASP A 315 24.82 11.37 -3.27
C ASP A 315 24.57 10.29 -2.23
N ALA A 316 24.15 9.08 -2.66
CA ALA A 316 23.95 7.95 -1.77
C ALA A 316 25.26 7.55 -1.06
N ILE A 317 26.37 7.42 -1.77
CA ILE A 317 27.68 7.13 -1.15
C ILE A 317 28.09 8.24 -0.20
N ASN A 318 28.06 9.50 -0.65
CA ASN A 318 28.50 10.64 0.16
C ASN A 318 27.70 10.75 1.46
N LEU A 319 26.38 10.54 1.40
CA LEU A 319 25.52 10.56 2.58
C LEU A 319 25.74 9.34 3.48
N SER A 320 25.99 8.16 2.92
CA SER A 320 26.34 6.97 3.70
C SER A 320 27.69 7.11 4.41
N GLU A 321 28.70 7.68 3.76
CA GLU A 321 30.01 7.95 4.39
C GLU A 321 29.85 8.94 5.54
N ARG A 322 29.14 10.05 5.31
CA ARG A 322 28.81 10.99 6.38
C ARG A 322 27.99 10.37 7.49
N ALA A 323 27.07 9.45 7.20
CA ALA A 323 26.33 8.74 8.23
C ALA A 323 27.27 7.91 9.13
N LEU A 324 28.26 7.24 8.53
CA LEU A 324 29.25 6.44 9.24
C LEU A 324 30.24 7.27 10.06
N GLU A 325 30.45 8.55 9.73
CA GLU A 325 31.22 9.49 10.58
C GLU A 325 30.53 9.74 11.94
N PHE A 326 29.20 9.71 11.97
CA PHE A 326 28.42 9.91 13.21
C PHE A 326 28.04 8.60 13.91
N ASP A 327 27.88 7.52 13.14
CA ASP A 327 27.57 6.18 13.64
C ASP A 327 28.26 5.12 12.76
N GLU A 328 29.47 4.72 13.17
CA GLU A 328 30.23 3.66 12.47
C GLU A 328 29.48 2.32 12.40
N GLN A 329 28.51 2.11 13.30
CA GLN A 329 27.70 0.90 13.41
C GLN A 329 26.37 0.96 12.65
N CYS A 330 26.16 2.03 11.87
CA CYS A 330 24.93 2.20 11.10
C CYS A 330 24.82 1.15 9.98
N LEU A 331 24.10 0.06 10.26
CA LEU A 331 23.88 -1.02 9.30
C LEU A 331 23.19 -0.53 8.02
N VAL A 332 22.24 0.40 8.11
CA VAL A 332 21.54 0.96 6.95
C VAL A 332 22.51 1.66 6.01
N ALA A 333 23.41 2.50 6.54
CA ALA A 333 24.41 3.20 5.73
C ALA A 333 25.33 2.23 4.99
N ARG A 334 25.78 1.15 5.66
CA ARG A 334 26.60 0.10 5.07
C ARG A 334 25.87 -0.66 3.97
N MET A 335 24.61 -1.05 4.20
CA MET A 335 23.81 -1.74 3.18
C MET A 335 23.55 -0.86 1.95
N VAL A 336 23.34 0.44 2.13
CA VAL A 336 23.26 1.38 1.00
C VAL A 336 24.58 1.41 0.22
N LYS A 337 25.74 1.39 0.88
CA LYS A 337 27.05 1.30 0.18
C LYS A 337 27.18 0.00 -0.61
N VAL A 338 26.79 -1.14 -0.01
CA VAL A 338 26.76 -2.44 -0.69
C VAL A 338 25.92 -2.36 -1.97
N ASP A 339 24.70 -1.84 -1.87
CA ASP A 339 23.78 -1.71 -3.00
C ASP A 339 24.33 -0.80 -4.09
N VAL A 340 24.97 0.33 -3.72
CA VAL A 340 25.63 1.21 -4.69
C VAL A 340 26.79 0.51 -5.38
N TYR A 341 27.67 -0.16 -4.63
CA TYR A 341 28.84 -0.86 -5.20
C TYR A 341 28.43 -2.00 -6.12
N LEU A 342 27.43 -2.79 -5.75
CA LEU A 342 26.87 -3.83 -6.62
C LEU A 342 26.32 -3.23 -7.92
N ARG A 343 25.63 -2.09 -7.84
CA ARG A 343 25.08 -1.39 -9.00
C ARG A 343 26.16 -0.78 -9.91
N GLN A 344 27.30 -0.41 -9.34
CA GLN A 344 28.51 0.01 -10.08
C GLN A 344 29.34 -1.17 -10.61
N GLY A 345 28.99 -2.41 -10.26
CA GLY A 345 29.75 -3.61 -10.64
C GLY A 345 31.00 -3.87 -9.79
N ASN A 346 31.20 -3.11 -8.70
CA ASN A 346 32.35 -3.26 -7.81
C ASN A 346 32.07 -4.29 -6.71
N LYS A 347 32.20 -5.58 -7.06
CA LYS A 347 31.89 -6.70 -6.16
C LYS A 347 32.84 -6.81 -4.96
N GLU A 348 34.09 -6.37 -5.11
CA GLU A 348 35.10 -6.44 -4.03
C GLU A 348 34.73 -5.51 -2.89
N LYS A 349 34.50 -4.23 -3.17
CA LYS A 349 34.06 -3.26 -2.15
C LYS A 349 32.71 -3.61 -1.54
N ALA A 350 31.79 -4.16 -2.34
CA ALA A 350 30.52 -4.68 -1.81
C ALA A 350 30.76 -5.82 -0.80
N GLY A 351 31.67 -6.75 -1.12
CA GLY A 351 32.05 -7.84 -0.23
C GLY A 351 32.67 -7.36 1.08
N GLU A 352 33.55 -6.35 1.02
CA GLU A 352 34.16 -5.75 2.22
C GLU A 352 33.10 -5.15 3.16
N GLU A 353 32.16 -4.35 2.64
CA GLU A 353 31.10 -3.76 3.47
C GLU A 353 30.14 -4.82 4.04
N ILE A 354 29.86 -5.91 3.30
CA ILE A 354 29.08 -7.04 3.82
C ILE A 354 29.82 -7.69 4.99
N LEU A 355 31.11 -7.97 4.85
CA LEU A 355 31.91 -8.58 5.92
C LEU A 355 31.94 -7.71 7.17
N LEU A 356 32.07 -6.39 7.00
CA LEU A 356 31.98 -5.43 8.09
C LEU A 356 30.60 -5.48 8.75
N ALA A 357 29.51 -5.44 7.98
CA ALA A 357 28.16 -5.51 8.52
C ALA A 357 27.86 -6.84 9.24
N MET A 358 28.39 -7.97 8.74
CA MET A 358 28.25 -9.28 9.38
C MET A 358 28.92 -9.31 10.76
N ARG A 359 30.11 -8.71 10.90
CA ARG A 359 30.81 -8.60 12.20
C ARG A 359 30.02 -7.80 13.22
N MET A 360 29.16 -6.89 12.77
CA MET A 360 28.31 -6.04 13.60
C MET A 360 26.98 -6.69 13.97
N GLY A 361 26.77 -7.95 13.58
CA GLY A 361 25.54 -8.68 13.84
C GLY A 361 24.42 -8.20 12.92
N LEU A 362 24.60 -8.38 11.61
CA LEU A 362 23.55 -8.16 10.61
C LEU A 362 22.28 -8.92 11.04
N THR A 363 21.33 -8.20 11.64
CA THR A 363 20.07 -8.78 12.09
C THR A 363 19.17 -8.98 10.87
N LEU A 364 18.51 -10.14 10.79
CA LEU A 364 17.56 -10.51 9.72
C LEU A 364 16.37 -9.54 9.58
N ASP A 365 16.24 -8.57 10.48
CA ASP A 365 15.11 -7.64 10.56
C ASP A 365 15.35 -6.29 9.84
N LEU A 366 16.35 -6.22 8.96
CA LEU A 366 16.68 -5.00 8.22
C LEU A 366 15.53 -4.52 7.32
N GLU A 367 14.73 -5.45 6.78
CA GLU A 367 13.57 -5.16 5.92
C GLU A 367 12.56 -4.21 6.59
N ASN A 368 12.34 -4.39 7.90
CA ASN A 368 11.41 -3.57 8.67
C ASN A 368 12.02 -2.23 9.12
N LYS A 369 13.34 -2.07 8.98
CA LYS A 369 14.13 -0.91 9.42
C LYS A 369 14.57 0.00 8.28
N VAL A 370 14.02 -0.17 7.06
CA VAL A 370 14.26 0.73 5.92
C VAL A 370 13.11 1.75 5.80
N PRO A 371 13.40 3.06 5.70
CA PRO A 371 14.72 3.67 5.55
C PRO A 371 15.47 3.91 6.88
N LEU A 372 14.82 3.74 8.02
CA LEU A 372 15.43 3.74 9.35
C LEU A 372 14.57 2.95 10.34
N ASP A 373 15.14 2.60 11.49
CA ASP A 373 14.42 2.04 12.65
C ASP A 373 13.62 3.16 13.33
N THR A 374 12.31 3.20 13.09
CA THR A 374 11.45 4.31 13.54
C THR A 374 11.31 4.37 15.05
N ASP A 375 11.36 3.22 15.72
CA ASP A 375 11.16 3.13 17.17
C ASP A 375 12.43 3.63 17.87
N LYS A 376 13.60 3.16 17.42
CA LYS A 376 14.89 3.63 17.92
C LYS A 376 15.09 5.12 17.65
N ALA A 377 14.83 5.57 16.42
CA ALA A 377 14.97 6.98 16.07
C ALA A 377 13.98 7.88 16.84
N PHE A 378 12.78 7.38 17.12
CA PHE A 378 11.84 8.08 18.00
C PHE A 378 12.43 8.24 19.40
N GLU A 379 12.91 7.18 20.04
CA GLU A 379 13.51 7.27 21.39
C GLU A 379 14.73 8.21 21.41
N CYS A 380 15.62 8.16 20.42
CA CYS A 380 16.74 9.09 20.32
C CYS A 380 16.28 10.56 20.17
N LEU A 381 15.23 10.81 19.39
CA LEU A 381 14.62 12.15 19.29
C LEU A 381 14.09 12.65 20.63
N LEU A 382 13.54 11.76 21.47
CA LEU A 382 13.06 12.11 22.80
C LEU A 382 14.19 12.51 23.74
N THR A 383 15.33 11.83 23.63
CA THR A 383 16.52 12.16 24.42
C THR A 383 17.06 13.54 24.02
N ALA A 384 17.22 13.79 22.71
CA ALA A 384 17.67 15.07 22.17
C ALA A 384 16.77 16.25 22.60
N GLU A 385 15.45 16.05 22.63
CA GLU A 385 14.50 17.07 23.09
C GLU A 385 14.64 17.37 24.60
N LYS A 386 14.83 16.34 25.44
CA LYS A 386 15.01 16.52 26.88
C LYS A 386 16.28 17.31 27.20
N GLU A 387 17.38 17.01 26.52
CA GLU A 387 18.64 17.74 26.64
C GLU A 387 18.45 19.22 26.26
N THR A 388 17.72 19.48 25.17
CA THR A 388 17.35 20.84 24.76
C THR A 388 16.56 21.61 25.83
N ALA A 389 15.59 20.94 26.45
CA ALA A 389 14.76 21.56 27.48
C ALA A 389 15.59 21.87 28.75
N GLN A 390 16.52 21.00 29.11
CA GLN A 390 17.45 21.20 30.22
C GLN A 390 18.43 22.35 29.95
N GLU A 391 19.05 22.40 28.77
CA GLU A 391 19.95 23.49 28.38
C GLU A 391 19.25 24.85 28.38
N ARG A 392 17.99 24.92 27.90
CA ARG A 392 17.18 26.15 27.96
C ARG A 392 16.84 26.56 29.39
N ALA A 393 16.55 25.60 30.27
CA ALA A 393 16.28 25.88 31.68
C ALA A 393 17.54 26.42 32.39
N LEU A 394 18.71 25.86 32.09
CA LEU A 394 20.01 26.30 32.63
C LEU A 394 20.44 27.67 32.09
N ALA A 395 20.27 27.92 30.79
CA ALA A 395 20.53 29.23 30.19
C ALA A 395 19.56 30.31 30.70
N GLY A 396 18.32 29.92 31.03
CA GLY A 396 17.32 30.80 31.63
C GLY A 396 17.59 31.14 33.10
N SER A 397 18.17 30.22 33.88
CA SER A 397 18.57 30.49 35.27
C SER A 397 19.84 31.33 35.35
N SER A 398 20.80 31.12 34.45
CA SER A 398 22.04 31.92 34.37
C SER A 398 21.84 33.37 33.94
N ARG A 399 20.68 33.73 33.35
CA ARG A 399 20.32 35.12 33.02
C ARG A 399 19.54 35.83 34.13
N ARG A 400 19.12 35.11 35.17
CA ARG A 400 18.36 35.65 36.32
C ARG A 400 19.20 35.83 37.59
N ASN A 401 20.42 35.29 37.59
CA ASN A 401 21.48 35.62 38.54
C ASN A 401 22.42 36.62 37.88
#